data_AF-A0A537DML6-F1
#
_entry.id   AF-A0A537DML6-F1
#
_cell.length_a   1.000
_cell.length_b   1.000
_cell.length_c   1.000
_cell.angle_alpha   90.00
_cell.angle_beta   90.00
_cell.angle_gamma   90.00
#
_symmetry.space_group_name_H-M   'P 1'
#
loop_
_entity.id
_entity.type
_entity.pdbx_description
1 polymer ?
#
loop_
_entity_poly.entity_id
_entity_poly.type
_entity_poly.pdbx_seq_one_letter_code
_entity_poly.pdbx_strand_id
1 'polypeptide(L)' 'MRAGSVVLMVKAYNTTHTMTVNGQAVTVGTAELKFDVVINSWPFQNATNILALQVNMHSSSEHYDLGEDSGT' A
#
# COMPACT_ATOMS: atom_id res chain seq x y z
N MET A 1 15.05 27.98 11.56
CA MET A 1 14.39 27.07 10.61
C MET A 1 13.27 26.34 11.34
N ARG A 2 12.09 26.20 10.75
CA ARG A 2 11.00 25.43 11.37
C ARG A 2 11.30 23.94 11.17
N ALA A 3 11.13 23.13 12.21
CA ALA A 3 11.25 21.68 12.06
C ALA A 3 10.15 21.18 11.11
N GLY A 4 10.51 20.28 10.20
CA GLY A 4 9.53 19.52 9.43
C GLY A 4 8.82 18.49 10.32
N SER A 5 7.67 18.02 9.88
CA SER A 5 6.91 16.98 10.56
C SER A 5 6.49 15.89 9.59
N VAL A 6 6.53 14.64 10.07
CA VAL A 6 5.96 13.48 9.38
C VAL A 6 4.85 12.93 10.24
N VAL A 7 3.69 12.70 9.63
CA VAL A 7 2.55 12.04 10.27
C VAL A 7 2.30 10.73 9.53
N LEU A 8 2.29 9.63 10.27
CA LEU A 8 1.85 8.32 9.79
C LEU A 8 0.51 8.01 10.46
N MET A 9 -0.52 7.83 9.64
CA MET A 9 -1.82 7.34 10.10
C MET A 9 -2.01 5.93 9.56
N VAL A 10 -2.41 5.01 10.44
CA VAL A 10 -2.68 3.62 10.09
C VAL A 10 -4.12 3.31 10.42
N LYS A 11 -4.83 2.71 9.47
CA LYS A 11 -6.18 2.20 9.67
C LYS A 11 -6.21 0.73 9.26
N ALA A 12 -6.81 -0.10 10.10
CA ALA A 12 -7.12 -1.48 9.78
C ALA A 12 -8.64 -1.62 9.66
N TYR A 13 -9.11 -2.29 8.63
CA TYR A 13 -10.54 -2.58 8.48
C TYR A 13 -10.74 -3.91 7.75
N ASN A 14 -11.85 -4.57 8.08
CA ASN A 14 -12.31 -5.73 7.33
C ASN A 14 -13.03 -5.23 6.08
N THR A 15 -12.86 -5.94 4.98
CA THR A 15 -13.57 -5.68 3.73
C THR A 15 -13.97 -6.99 3.07
N THR A 16 -14.82 -6.90 2.07
CA THR A 16 -15.22 -8.04 1.24
C THR A 16 -14.99 -7.69 -0.21
N HIS A 17 -14.29 -8.57 -0.92
CA HIS A 17 -14.06 -8.45 -2.35
C HIS A 17 -14.84 -9.53 -3.07
N THR A 18 -15.53 -9.15 -4.14
CA THR A 18 -16.19 -10.11 -5.04
C THR A 18 -15.33 -10.22 -6.29
N MET A 19 -14.89 -11.45 -6.58
CA MET A 19 -14.10 -11.77 -7.77
C MET A 19 -14.79 -12.88 -8.55
N THR A 20 -14.57 -12.93 -9.87
CA THR A 20 -15.08 -14.01 -10.71
C THR A 20 -14.02 -15.10 -10.81
N VAL A 21 -14.34 -16.32 -10.36
CA VAL A 21 -13.49 -17.51 -10.50
C VAL A 21 -14.24 -18.52 -11.35
N ASN A 22 -13.66 -18.95 -12.47
CA ASN A 22 -14.28 -19.89 -13.41
C ASN A 22 -15.71 -19.48 -13.84
N GLY A 23 -15.95 -18.18 -14.04
CA GLY A 23 -17.26 -17.66 -14.44
C GLY A 23 -18.30 -17.54 -13.32
N GLN A 24 -17.97 -17.88 -12.08
CA GLN A 24 -18.84 -17.71 -10.91
C GLN A 24 -18.33 -16.59 -9.99
N ALA A 25 -19.24 -15.78 -9.47
CA ALA A 25 -18.90 -14.77 -8.48
C ALA A 25 -18.62 -15.41 -7.11
N VAL A 26 -17.43 -15.16 -6.58
CA VAL A 26 -16.97 -15.61 -5.26
C VAL A 26 -16.71 -14.38 -4.39
N THR A 27 -17.28 -14.34 -3.19
CA THR A 27 -17.05 -13.28 -2.21
C THR A 27 -16.08 -13.74 -1.14
N VAL A 28 -15.01 -12.98 -0.92
CA VAL A 28 -13.97 -13.28 0.07
C VAL A 28 -13.87 -12.13 1.06
N GLY A 29 -13.89 -12.45 2.35
CA GLY A 29 -13.58 -11.50 3.42
C GLY A 29 -12.08 -11.36 3.59
N THR A 30 -11.57 -10.14 3.62
CA THR A 30 -10.16 -9.83 3.83
C THR A 30 -10.00 -8.77 4.92
N ALA A 31 -8.79 -8.68 5.48
CA ALA A 31 -8.38 -7.57 6.33
C ALA A 31 -7.42 -6.69 5.53
N GLU A 32 -7.66 -5.38 5.53
CA GLU A 32 -6.82 -4.40 4.84
C GLU A 32 -6.20 -3.42 5.83
N LEU A 33 -4.97 -3.00 5.51
CA LEU A 33 -4.26 -1.92 6.19
C LEU A 33 -4.08 -0.76 5.22
N LYS A 34 -4.53 0.43 5.63
CA LYS A 34 -4.28 1.68 4.93
C LYS A 34 -3.28 2.53 5.70
N PHE A 35 -2.27 3.01 4.99
CA PHE A 35 -1.24 3.92 5.49
C PHE A 35 -1.38 5.27 4.78
N ASP A 36 -1.64 6.33 5.54
CA ASP A 36 -1.59 7.71 5.05
C ASP A 36 -0.34 8.39 5.61
N VAL A 37 0.58 8.80 4.74
CA VAL A 37 1.84 9.48 5.11
C VAL A 37 1.74 10.94 4.69
N VAL A 38 1.82 11.86 5.65
CA VAL A 38 1.80 13.31 5.41
C VAL A 38 3.13 13.91 5.84
N ILE A 39 3.77 14.66 4.94
CA ILE A 39 5.05 15.32 5.20
C ILE A 39 4.84 16.82 5.04
N ASN A 40 5.09 17.57 6.11
CA ASN A 40 4.91 19.03 6.14
C ASN A 40 6.22 19.73 6.48
N SER A 41 6.51 20.81 5.74
CA SER A 41 7.65 21.69 5.99
C SER A 41 8.99 20.96 6.10
N TRP A 42 9.21 19.91 5.30
CA TRP A 42 10.47 19.16 5.31
C TRP A 42 11.64 20.10 4.99
N PRO A 43 12.69 20.16 5.84
CA PRO A 43 13.79 21.09 5.66
C PRO A 43 14.77 20.53 4.63
N PHE A 44 14.41 20.59 3.35
CA PHE A 44 15.34 20.26 2.28
C PHE A 44 16.59 21.15 2.36
N GLN A 45 17.76 20.55 2.14
CA GLN A 45 19.04 21.25 2.17
C GLN A 45 19.15 22.24 1.01
N ASN A 46 18.54 21.93 -0.14
CA ASN A 46 18.48 22.79 -1.32
C ASN A 46 17.26 22.48 -2.21
N ALA A 47 17.07 23.28 -3.24
CA ALA A 47 15.94 23.18 -4.16
C ALA A 47 15.96 21.97 -5.11
N THR A 48 17.06 21.21 -5.18
CA THR A 48 17.17 20.02 -6.04
C THR A 48 16.93 18.72 -5.28
N ASN A 49 16.75 18.78 -3.95
CA ASN A 49 16.39 17.61 -3.19
C ASN A 49 14.97 17.11 -3.55
N ILE A 50 14.83 15.80 -3.63
CA ILE A 50 13.58 15.10 -3.97
C ILE A 50 13.19 14.21 -2.78
N LEU A 51 11.89 14.08 -2.53
CA LEU A 51 11.35 13.12 -1.56
C LEU A 51 11.28 11.72 -2.21
N ALA A 52 11.78 10.71 -1.51
CA ALA A 52 11.63 9.31 -1.90
C ALA A 52 10.97 8.50 -0.78
N LEU A 53 10.05 7.61 -1.14
CA LEU A 53 9.49 6.61 -0.25
C LEU A 53 9.99 5.24 -0.69
N GLN A 54 10.73 4.54 0.18
CA GLN A 54 11.11 3.16 -0.04
C GLN A 54 10.19 2.26 0.81
N VAL A 55 9.54 1.30 0.15
CA VAL A 55 8.74 0.27 0.80
C VAL A 55 9.44 -1.05 0.61
N ASN A 56 9.80 -1.71 1.71
CA ASN A 56 10.36 -3.05 1.69
C ASN A 56 9.30 -4.02 2.21
N MET A 57 8.85 -4.92 1.35
CA MET A 57 7.91 -5.98 1.71
C MET A 57 8.67 -7.29 1.77
N HIS A 58 8.52 -8.02 2.88
CA HIS A 58 9.06 -9.37 3.03
C HIS A 58 7.88 -10.32 3.22
N SER A 59 7.64 -11.19 2.24
CA SER A 59 6.67 -12.28 2.40
C SER A 59 7.39 -13.48 3.01
N SER A 60 6.92 -13.94 4.18
CA SER A 60 7.45 -15.14 4.84
C SER A 60 6.66 -16.41 4.52
N SER A 61 5.71 -16.35 3.58
CA SER A 61 4.80 -17.46 3.27
C SER A 61 4.65 -17.65 1.77
N GLU A 62 4.55 -18.93 1.41
CA GLU A 62 4.21 -19.48 0.10
C GLU A 62 3.29 -18.56 -0.71
N HIS A 63 3.77 -18.20 -1.89
CA HIS A 63 3.19 -17.26 -2.84
C HIS A 63 1.78 -17.71 -3.24
N TYR A 64 0.76 -16.90 -2.98
CA TYR A 64 -0.45 -16.93 -3.80
C TYR A 64 -0.17 -16.02 -4.98
N ASP A 65 0.35 -16.60 -6.06
CA ASP A 65 0.35 -15.93 -7.36
C ASP A 65 -1.12 -15.75 -7.72
N LEU A 66 -1.63 -14.53 -7.55
CA LEU A 66 -2.73 -14.10 -8.41
C LEU A 66 -2.09 -13.90 -9.77
N GLY A 67 -1.91 -15.02 -10.48
CA GLY A 67 -1.46 -15.00 -11.85
C GLY A 67 -2.27 -13.93 -12.57
N GLU A 68 -1.57 -12.90 -13.03
CA GLU A 68 -2.06 -12.11 -14.15
C GLU A 68 -2.25 -13.14 -15.25
N ASP A 69 -3.49 -13.58 -15.45
CA ASP A 69 -3.89 -14.28 -16.66
C ASP A 69 -3.64 -13.27 -17.78
N SER A 70 -2.41 -13.28 -18.31
CA SER A 70 -2.11 -12.71 -19.60
C SER A 70 -2.88 -13.56 -20.59
N GLY A 71 -4.16 -13.22 -20.76
CA GLY A 71 -4.98 -13.77 -21.81
C GLY A 71 -4.23 -13.65 -23.14
N THR A 72 -4.14 -14.80 -23.80
CA THR A 72 -3.58 -15.12 -25.14
C THR A 72 -2.06 -15.23 -25.27
#